data_AF-A0AAX6G4X7-F1
#
_entry.id   AF-A0AAX6G4X7-F1
#
_cell.length_a   1.000
_cell.length_b   1.000
_cell.length_c   1.000
_cell.angle_alpha   90.00
_cell.angle_beta   90.00
_cell.angle_gamma   90.00
#
_symmetry.space_group_name_H-M   'P 1'
#
loop_
_entity.id
_entity.type
_entity.pdbx_description
1 polymer ?
#
loop_
_entity_poly.entity_id
_entity_poly.type
_entity_poly.pdbx_seq_one_letter_code
_entity_poly.pdbx_strand_id
1 'polypeptide(L)'
;MENSRQVQVRFVTNLPPPLKAPTNSIAVPSHLTRMGLSEIVNILLKNMSSETQHQPFDFLVDGELVRMPLEQFLMAKGISAERVLEIEYIRAVAPREEEDPCGHDDWVSAVDGSNRSFILTDATIILQGYGKMEHFSLTS
;
A
#
# COMPACT_ATOMS: atom_id res chain seq x y z
N MET A 1 -31.04 21.10 7.02
CA MET A 1 -31.12 19.63 7.13
C MET A 1 -30.29 19.07 6.00
N GLU A 2 -29.08 18.61 6.29
CA GLU A 2 -28.22 18.03 5.26
C GLU A 2 -28.77 16.65 4.91
N ASN A 3 -29.39 16.54 3.72
CA ASN A 3 -29.86 15.27 3.18
C ASN A 3 -28.62 14.50 2.71
N SER A 4 -27.91 13.87 3.65
CA SER A 4 -26.72 13.10 3.35
C SER A 4 -27.13 11.89 2.52
N ARG A 5 -26.66 11.83 1.28
CA ARG A 5 -26.90 10.72 0.37
C ARG A 5 -26.41 9.44 1.05
N GLN A 6 -27.26 8.41 1.08
CA GLN A 6 -26.93 7.12 1.69
C GLN A 6 -26.63 6.08 0.62
N VAL A 7 -25.75 5.13 0.95
CA VAL A 7 -25.40 3.98 0.10
C VAL A 7 -25.62 2.72 0.91
N GLN A 8 -26.23 1.70 0.29
CA GLN A 8 -26.34 0.38 0.88
C GLN A 8 -25.00 -0.34 0.73
N VAL A 9 -24.41 -0.77 1.84
CA VAL A 9 -23.11 -1.44 1.88
C VAL A 9 -23.21 -2.77 2.60
N ARG A 10 -22.37 -3.72 2.21
CA ARG A 10 -22.16 -4.98 2.93
C ARG A 10 -20.67 -5.15 3.21
N PHE A 11 -20.31 -5.27 4.47
CA PHE A 11 -18.92 -5.50 4.86
C PHE A 11 -18.58 -6.98 4.74
N VAL A 12 -17.47 -7.26 4.05
CA VAL A 12 -16.90 -8.60 3.92
C VAL A 12 -15.43 -8.58 4.35
N THR A 13 -14.90 -9.72 4.74
CA THR A 13 -13.49 -9.85 5.07
C THR A 13 -13.03 -11.30 4.97
N ASN A 14 -11.74 -11.48 4.71
CA ASN A 14 -11.05 -12.76 4.87
C ASN A 14 -10.35 -12.91 6.23
N LEU A 15 -10.50 -11.94 7.14
CA LEU A 15 -9.89 -12.01 8.47
C LEU A 15 -10.52 -13.13 9.33
N PRO A 16 -9.73 -13.79 10.20
CA PRO A 16 -10.25 -14.81 11.11
C PRO A 16 -11.08 -14.19 12.25
N PRO A 17 -11.94 -14.98 12.93
CA PRO A 17 -12.58 -14.56 14.19
C PRO A 17 -11.53 -14.10 15.23
N PRO A 18 -11.84 -13.09 16.07
CA PRO A 18 -13.13 -12.41 16.25
C PRO A 18 -13.38 -11.24 15.27
N LEU A 19 -12.49 -10.98 14.31
CA LEU A 19 -12.56 -9.83 13.40
C LEU A 19 -13.55 -10.00 12.24
N LYS A 20 -14.60 -10.82 12.41
CA LYS A 20 -15.65 -11.04 11.40
C LYS A 20 -16.92 -10.30 11.79
N ALA A 21 -17.20 -9.22 11.07
CA ALA A 21 -18.44 -8.45 11.16
C ALA A 21 -19.60 -9.20 10.49
N PRO A 22 -20.86 -8.84 10.78
CA PRO A 22 -22.00 -9.56 10.24
C PRO A 22 -22.21 -9.15 8.78
N THR A 23 -22.60 -10.10 7.94
CA THR A 23 -22.72 -9.90 6.48
C THR A 23 -24.05 -9.27 6.05
N ASN A 24 -24.77 -8.63 6.99
CA ASN A 24 -26.00 -7.92 6.67
C ASN A 24 -25.69 -6.59 5.97
N SER A 25 -26.55 -6.20 5.03
CA SER A 25 -26.46 -4.88 4.39
C SER A 25 -26.90 -3.78 5.36
N ILE A 26 -26.20 -2.66 5.36
CA ILE A 26 -26.55 -1.46 6.13
C ILE A 26 -26.47 -0.21 5.26
N ALA A 27 -27.26 0.81 5.58
CA ALA A 27 -27.16 2.12 4.94
C ALA A 27 -26.09 2.95 5.65
N VAL A 28 -25.15 3.50 4.89
CA VAL A 28 -24.13 4.43 5.39
C VAL A 28 -24.13 5.74 4.59
N PRO A 29 -23.76 6.88 5.20
CA PRO A 29 -23.58 8.12 4.45
C PRO A 29 -22.50 7.99 3.36
N SER A 30 -22.74 8.53 2.17
CA SER A 30 -21.82 8.47 1.03
C SER A 30 -20.55 9.31 1.25
N HIS A 31 -20.59 10.30 2.14
CA HIS A 31 -19.44 11.16 2.46
C HIS A 31 -18.45 10.49 3.42
N LEU A 32 -18.71 9.26 3.88
CA LEU A 32 -17.79 8.58 4.78
C LEU A 32 -16.43 8.36 4.12
N THR A 33 -15.40 8.65 4.89
CA THR A 33 -14.00 8.36 4.58
C THR A 33 -13.61 6.99 5.16
N ARG A 34 -12.39 6.56 4.85
CA ARG A 34 -11.74 5.40 5.50
C ARG A 34 -11.90 5.42 7.03
N MET A 35 -11.73 6.57 7.67
CA MET A 35 -11.86 6.70 9.14
C MET A 35 -13.27 6.34 9.61
N GLY A 36 -14.30 6.95 9.01
CA GLY A 36 -15.68 6.70 9.39
C GLY A 36 -16.14 5.26 9.09
N LEU A 37 -15.69 4.67 7.97
CA LEU A 37 -15.94 3.25 7.69
C LEU A 37 -15.25 2.35 8.73
N SER A 38 -14.04 2.70 9.17
CA SER A 38 -13.32 1.98 10.23
C SER A 38 -14.06 2.04 11.55
N GLU A 39 -14.60 3.20 11.94
CA GLU A 39 -15.40 3.33 13.16
C GLU A 39 -16.64 2.42 13.11
N ILE A 40 -17.36 2.39 11.98
CA ILE A 40 -18.52 1.52 11.80
C ILE A 40 -18.14 0.04 11.98
N VAL A 41 -17.07 -0.43 11.33
CA VAL A 41 -16.62 -1.82 11.48
C VAL A 41 -16.26 -2.12 12.94
N ASN A 42 -15.54 -1.23 13.62
CA ASN A 42 -15.20 -1.42 15.03
C ASN A 42 -16.44 -1.53 15.93
N ILE A 43 -17.47 -0.71 15.69
CA ILE A 43 -18.75 -0.79 16.42
C ILE A 43 -19.42 -2.14 16.16
N LEU A 44 -19.48 -2.60 14.91
CA LEU A 44 -20.07 -3.89 14.55
C LEU A 44 -19.34 -5.05 15.23
N LEU A 45 -18.01 -5.03 15.26
CA LEU A 45 -17.20 -6.05 15.91
C LEU A 45 -17.39 -6.05 17.43
N LYS A 46 -17.40 -4.87 18.05
CA LYS A 46 -17.62 -4.71 19.50
C LYS A 46 -18.99 -5.23 19.94
N ASN A 47 -20.01 -5.07 19.10
CA ASN A 47 -21.36 -5.59 19.38
C ASN A 47 -21.43 -7.12 19.33
N MET A 48 -20.54 -7.79 18.59
CA MET A 48 -20.48 -9.25 18.54
C MET A 48 -19.55 -9.87 19.57
N SER A 49 -18.48 -9.17 19.94
CA SER A 49 -17.50 -9.68 20.90
C SER A 49 -16.91 -8.52 21.69
N SER A 50 -17.29 -8.43 22.96
CA SER A 50 -16.83 -7.39 23.90
C SER A 50 -15.31 -7.38 24.11
N GLU A 51 -14.63 -8.47 23.74
CA GLU A 51 -13.16 -8.61 23.80
C GLU A 51 -12.44 -8.00 22.58
N THR A 52 -13.18 -7.57 21.55
CA THR A 52 -12.55 -6.99 20.36
C THR A 52 -11.98 -5.61 20.64
N GLN A 53 -10.69 -5.45 20.40
CA GLN A 53 -10.01 -4.17 20.53
C GLN A 53 -10.26 -3.28 19.31
N HIS A 54 -10.36 -1.97 19.57
CA HIS A 54 -10.49 -0.99 18.51
C HIS A 54 -9.20 -0.94 17.66
N GLN A 55 -9.31 -1.08 16.35
CA GLN A 55 -8.16 -1.01 15.44
C GLN A 55 -8.50 -0.36 14.09
N PRO A 56 -7.52 0.24 13.42
CA PRO A 56 -7.73 0.82 12.10
C PRO A 56 -7.90 -0.27 11.02
N PHE A 57 -8.78 0.01 10.06
CA PHE A 57 -9.00 -0.82 8.87
C PHE A 57 -8.79 0.00 7.57
N ASP A 58 -8.35 -0.70 6.53
CA ASP A 58 -8.38 -0.24 5.14
C ASP A 58 -9.51 -0.98 4.40
N PHE A 59 -9.98 -0.38 3.31
CA PHE A 59 -11.19 -0.82 2.61
C PHE A 59 -10.92 -1.00 1.13
N LEU A 60 -11.48 -2.07 0.56
CA LEU A 60 -11.40 -2.38 -0.86
C LEU A 60 -12.80 -2.56 -1.44
N VAL A 61 -12.96 -2.13 -2.68
CA VAL A 61 -14.14 -2.41 -3.53
C VAL A 61 -13.61 -2.99 -4.83
N ASP A 62 -14.09 -4.18 -5.20
CA ASP A 62 -13.59 -4.93 -6.38
C ASP A 62 -12.04 -5.06 -6.39
N GLY A 63 -11.43 -5.23 -5.21
CA GLY A 63 -9.98 -5.34 -5.05
C GLY A 63 -9.20 -4.02 -5.10
N GLU A 64 -9.86 -2.87 -5.25
CA GLU A 64 -9.21 -1.56 -5.24
C GLU A 64 -9.41 -0.81 -3.93
N LEU A 65 -8.32 -0.23 -3.40
CA LEU A 65 -8.31 0.53 -2.15
C LEU A 65 -9.10 1.84 -2.24
N VAL A 66 -10.02 2.02 -1.29
CA VAL A 66 -10.80 3.25 -1.12
C VAL A 66 -9.95 4.29 -0.39
N ARG A 67 -9.35 5.22 -1.15
CA ARG A 67 -8.47 6.30 -0.63
C ARG A 67 -9.14 7.67 -0.51
N MET A 68 -10.42 7.76 -0.86
CA MET A 68 -11.22 8.99 -0.89
C MET A 68 -12.61 8.72 -0.28
N PRO A 69 -13.45 9.75 -0.05
CA PRO A 69 -14.83 9.54 0.39
C PRO A 69 -15.58 8.59 -0.55
N LEU A 70 -16.50 7.78 0.00
CA LEU A 70 -17.18 6.72 -0.76
C LEU A 70 -17.90 7.27 -2.00
N GLU A 71 -18.53 8.44 -1.90
CA GLU A 71 -19.16 9.13 -3.02
C GLU A 71 -18.18 9.40 -4.16
N GLN A 72 -17.02 9.97 -3.85
CA GLN A 72 -16.01 10.29 -4.86
C GLN A 72 -15.46 9.01 -5.50
N PHE A 73 -15.26 7.96 -4.70
CA PHE A 73 -14.81 6.66 -5.19
C PHE A 73 -15.83 6.07 -6.18
N LEU A 74 -17.11 6.07 -5.82
CA LEU A 74 -18.19 5.57 -6.68
C LEU A 74 -18.29 6.36 -7.99
N MET A 75 -18.18 7.69 -7.93
CA MET A 75 -18.20 8.55 -9.11
C MET A 75 -16.99 8.28 -10.01
N ALA A 76 -15.79 8.16 -9.45
CA ALA A 76 -14.57 7.87 -10.21
C ALA A 76 -14.62 6.50 -10.90
N LYS A 77 -15.32 5.52 -10.31
CA LYS A 77 -15.52 4.19 -10.88
C LYS A 77 -16.75 4.06 -11.78
N GLY A 78 -17.61 5.08 -11.84
CA GLY A 78 -18.89 4.98 -12.55
C GLY A 78 -19.84 3.94 -11.93
N ILE A 79 -19.72 3.67 -10.63
CA ILE A 79 -20.57 2.72 -9.91
C ILE A 79 -21.86 3.42 -9.48
N SER A 80 -23.01 2.89 -9.89
CA SER A 80 -24.30 3.40 -9.45
C SER A 80 -24.59 3.01 -7.99
N ALA A 81 -25.15 3.94 -7.22
CA ALA A 81 -25.56 3.73 -5.83
C ALA A 81 -26.85 2.91 -5.68
N GLU A 82 -27.41 2.37 -6.77
CA GLU A 82 -28.65 1.57 -6.78
C GLU A 82 -28.47 0.16 -6.23
N ARG A 83 -27.22 -0.32 -6.11
CA ARG A 83 -26.90 -1.68 -5.69
C ARG A 83 -26.26 -1.68 -4.30
N VAL A 84 -26.33 -2.83 -3.63
CA VAL A 84 -25.55 -3.06 -2.41
C VAL A 84 -24.07 -3.12 -2.80
N LEU A 85 -23.28 -2.21 -2.26
CA LEU A 85 -21.84 -2.16 -2.46
C LEU A 85 -21.14 -3.13 -1.51
N GLU A 86 -20.43 -4.10 -2.05
CA GLU A 86 -19.60 -4.99 -1.24
C GLU A 86 -18.26 -4.29 -0.94
N ILE A 87 -17.98 -4.08 0.35
CA ILE A 87 -16.76 -3.45 0.80
C ILE A 87 -15.98 -4.47 1.62
N GLU A 88 -14.82 -4.87 1.10
CA GLU A 88 -13.88 -5.70 1.84
C GLU A 88 -13.10 -4.83 2.83
N TYR A 89 -13.01 -5.23 4.09
CA TYR A 89 -12.12 -4.59 5.05
C TYR A 89 -10.94 -5.50 5.41
N ILE A 90 -9.77 -4.87 5.49
CA ILE A 90 -8.50 -5.49 5.87
C ILE A 90 -7.86 -4.71 7.01
N ARG A 91 -6.97 -5.34 7.77
CA ARG A 91 -6.20 -4.63 8.78
C ARG A 91 -5.37 -3.54 8.11
N ALA A 92 -5.40 -2.34 8.68
CA ALA A 92 -4.53 -1.30 8.21
C ALA A 92 -3.07 -1.72 8.38
N VAL A 93 -2.29 -1.60 7.32
CA VAL A 93 -0.84 -1.75 7.43
C VAL A 93 -0.35 -0.51 8.14
N ALA A 94 0.34 -0.69 9.28
CA ALA A 94 1.00 0.43 9.94
C ALA A 94 1.90 1.14 8.93
N PRO A 95 1.94 2.49 8.91
CA PRO A 95 3.02 3.18 8.22
C PRO A 95 4.31 2.53 8.72
N ARG A 96 5.09 1.96 7.80
CA ARG A 96 6.44 1.52 8.13
C ARG A 96 7.12 2.80 8.59
N GLU A 97 7.50 2.85 9.86
CA GLU A 97 8.36 3.93 10.33
C GLU A 97 9.53 3.94 9.36
N GLU A 98 9.70 5.06 8.69
CA GLU A 98 10.89 5.33 7.90
C GLU A 98 12.04 5.14 8.89
N GLU A 99 12.75 4.01 8.80
CA GLU A 99 14.05 3.90 9.44
C GLU A 99 14.81 5.13 8.95
N ASP A 100 15.11 6.03 9.89
CA ASP A 100 15.82 7.28 9.68
C ASP A 100 16.85 7.08 8.55
N PRO A 101 16.79 7.83 7.43
CA PRO A 101 17.88 7.80 6.47
C PRO A 101 19.08 8.48 7.11
N CYS A 102 19.76 7.78 8.01
CA CYS A 102 21.06 8.15 8.53
C CYS A 102 22.01 8.06 7.33
N GLY A 103 22.30 9.25 6.80
CA GLY A 103 22.73 9.44 5.45
C GLY A 103 24.08 8.81 5.14
N HIS A 104 24.14 8.15 4.01
CA HIS A 104 25.23 8.35 3.09
C HIS A 104 24.65 8.60 1.70
N ASP A 105 25.02 9.75 1.16
CA ASP A 105 24.90 10.13 -0.24
C ASP A 105 25.74 9.16 -1.07
N ASP A 106 25.09 8.21 -1.73
CA ASP A 106 25.67 7.51 -2.87
C ASP A 106 24.56 7.34 -3.91
N TRP A 107 24.43 8.37 -4.75
CA TRP A 107 23.60 8.36 -5.95
C TRP A 107 23.94 7.14 -6.83
N VAL A 108 22.91 6.32 -7.06
CA VAL A 108 22.71 5.35 -8.15
C VAL A 108 23.97 4.65 -8.68
N SER A 109 24.03 3.34 -8.50
CA SER A 109 24.64 2.49 -9.52
C SER A 109 23.69 1.35 -9.87
N ALA A 110 23.26 1.38 -11.13
CA ALA A 110 22.46 0.34 -11.76
C ALA A 110 23.06 -1.05 -11.48
N VAL A 111 22.21 -1.99 -11.07
CA VAL A 111 22.54 -3.40 -11.09
C VAL A 111 22.25 -3.92 -12.51
N ASP A 112 23.29 -3.94 -13.32
CA ASP A 112 23.41 -4.78 -14.51
C ASP A 112 23.62 -6.22 -14.05
N GLY A 113 22.65 -7.08 -14.37
CA GLY A 113 22.74 -8.52 -14.18
C GLY A 113 22.96 -9.22 -15.53
N SER A 114 24.02 -8.87 -16.25
CA SER A 114 24.39 -9.58 -17.48
C SER A 114 24.70 -11.05 -17.18
N ASN A 115 23.77 -11.92 -17.57
CA ASN A 115 24.02 -13.33 -17.78
C ASN A 115 24.85 -13.49 -19.06
N ARG A 116 25.90 -14.31 -18.97
CA ARG A 116 26.88 -14.60 -20.03
C ARG A 116 26.20 -14.98 -21.34
N SER A 117 26.39 -14.16 -22.36
CA SER A 117 26.59 -14.67 -23.72
C SER A 117 27.36 -13.63 -24.53
N PHE A 118 28.29 -14.16 -25.32
CA PHE A 118 29.35 -13.47 -26.02
C PHE A 118 28.83 -12.44 -27.05
N ILE A 119 29.75 -11.57 -27.49
CA ILE A 119 30.03 -11.16 -28.90
C ILE A 119 30.07 -9.63 -29.17
N LEU A 120 31.25 -9.23 -29.67
CA LEU A 120 31.64 -8.16 -30.61
C LEU A 120 31.99 -6.72 -30.15
N THR A 121 33.28 -6.45 -30.39
CA THR A 121 34.06 -5.23 -30.60
C THR A 121 33.48 -4.23 -31.61
N ASP A 122 33.69 -2.92 -31.36
CA ASP A 122 34.34 -2.03 -32.34
C ASP A 122 34.97 -0.80 -31.63
N ALA A 123 35.87 -0.11 -32.33
CA ALA A 123 37.08 0.53 -31.83
C ALA A 123 36.90 1.84 -31.06
N THR A 124 37.79 2.10 -30.09
CA THR A 124 38.54 3.36 -30.04
C THR A 124 39.87 3.15 -29.33
N ILE A 125 40.92 3.33 -30.12
CA ILE A 125 42.32 3.35 -29.75
C ILE A 125 42.58 4.63 -28.93
N ILE A 126 43.18 4.51 -27.75
CA ILE A 126 44.06 5.57 -27.22
C ILE A 126 45.41 4.92 -26.91
N LEU A 127 46.42 5.37 -27.66
CA LEU A 127 47.83 5.02 -27.49
C LEU A 127 48.46 5.91 -26.40
N GLN A 128 49.55 5.37 -25.84
CA GLN A 128 50.63 6.03 -25.10
C GLN A 128 50.35 6.45 -23.64
N GLY A 129 51.21 6.14 -22.66
CA GLY A 129 52.53 5.51 -22.71
C GLY A 129 53.19 5.43 -21.33
N TYR A 130 54.10 4.47 -21.20
CA TYR A 130 55.32 4.42 -20.38
C TYR A 130 55.34 5.02 -18.97
N GLY A 131 55.61 4.15 -17.98
CA GLY A 131 56.10 4.61 -16.66
C GLY A 131 56.19 3.53 -15.58
N LYS A 132 56.98 2.48 -15.80
CA LYS A 132 57.48 1.62 -14.72
C LYS A 132 58.43 2.44 -13.84
N MET A 133 58.25 2.46 -12.52
CA MET A 133 59.34 2.47 -11.55
C MET A 133 58.87 1.84 -10.24
N GLU A 134 59.57 0.77 -9.87
CA GLU A 134 59.46 0.10 -8.58
C GLU A 134 60.21 0.92 -7.53
N HIS A 135 59.78 0.89 -6.27
CA HIS A 135 60.71 0.93 -5.16
C HIS A 135 60.14 0.23 -3.94
N PHE A 136 60.78 -0.89 -3.59
CA PHE A 136 60.72 -1.54 -2.29
C PHE A 136 61.27 -0.61 -1.21
N SER A 137 60.71 -0.67 0.00
CA SER A 137 61.51 -0.70 1.22
C SER A 137 60.75 -1.39 2.35
N LEU A 138 61.48 -2.31 2.97
CA LEU A 138 61.08 -3.24 4.02
C LEU A 138 60.86 -2.56 5.38
N THR A 139 60.00 -3.21 6.14
CA THR A 139 60.02 -3.43 7.61
C THR A 139 61.05 -2.68 8.45
N SER A 140 60.58 -2.17 9.59
CA SER A 140 61.03 -2.72 10.88
C SER A 140 59.90 -2.70 11.90
#